data_AF-E4XK35-F1
#
_entry.id   AF-E4XK35-F1
#
_cell.length_a   1.000
_cell.length_b   1.000
_cell.length_c   1.000
_cell.angle_alpha   90.00
_cell.angle_beta   90.00
_cell.angle_gamma   90.00
#
_symmetry.space_group_name_H-M   'P 1'
#
loop_
_entity.id
_entity.type
_entity.pdbx_description
1 polymer ?
#
loop_
_entity_poly.entity_id
_entity_poly.type
_entity_poly.pdbx_seq_one_letter_code
_entity_poly.pdbx_strand_id
1 'polypeptide(L)'
;MKIFLATLAGFGQAKTKTECEACKELQKGIERNLEKTRNQNFGGGNSNWEESRLGSWATSETRMIQTIEYACQGDFRCSSFLEEHEEDIEDWFKTGPDSAEEDRIDFFKQFCVEKSKACCEDENAFGKDCTPCPTNVNQEICSGRGTCEGAGDRKGKGGCKCNSGYKGKNCDKCSSEYFLEAEVTMTEKPLCTRCMHKCKECKGGKGKCLGCREGYEIEGEINEDGTHDCKKPTPPPTPEPEDNIVIKNAEEVSPESENQHAGAIHSDSIEESPESVPVESSMEETVTDRPAPTPDPRFAVDAFANKHEDL
;
A
#
# COMPACT_ATOMS: atom_id res chain seq x y z
N MET A 1 16.57 -47.29 9.60
CA MET A 1 16.67 -45.81 9.64
C MET A 1 15.96 -45.25 8.41
N LYS A 2 14.80 -44.62 8.57
CA LYS A 2 14.08 -43.94 7.48
C LYS A 2 14.37 -42.44 7.61
N ILE A 3 15.11 -41.90 6.65
CA ILE A 3 15.42 -40.48 6.57
C ILE A 3 14.19 -39.78 5.98
N PHE A 4 13.49 -39.01 6.79
CA PHE A 4 12.43 -38.10 6.33
C PHE A 4 13.08 -36.86 5.74
N LEU A 5 12.98 -36.70 4.42
CA LEU A 5 13.26 -35.46 3.72
C LEU A 5 12.11 -34.48 4.02
N ALA A 6 12.37 -33.51 4.89
CA ALA A 6 11.48 -32.38 5.09
C ALA A 6 11.64 -31.42 3.90
N THR A 7 10.64 -31.37 3.02
CA THR A 7 10.53 -30.34 2.00
C THR A 7 10.07 -29.03 2.64
N LEU A 8 11.00 -28.07 2.76
CA LEU A 8 10.67 -26.67 2.98
C LEU A 8 10.19 -26.07 1.65
N ALA A 9 8.88 -26.06 1.43
CA ALA A 9 8.25 -25.26 0.39
C ALA A 9 7.56 -24.07 1.05
N GLY A 10 8.27 -22.94 1.07
CA GLY A 10 7.77 -21.65 1.52
C GLY A 10 8.18 -20.56 0.55
N PHE A 11 7.89 -20.72 -0.74
CA PHE A 11 7.94 -19.59 -1.67
C PHE A 11 6.69 -18.74 -1.41
N GLY A 12 6.87 -17.58 -0.81
CA GLY A 12 5.84 -16.55 -0.78
C GLY A 12 5.48 -16.22 -2.23
N GLN A 13 4.25 -16.55 -2.66
CA GLN A 13 3.74 -16.11 -3.94
C GLN A 13 3.61 -14.60 -3.88
N ALA A 14 4.53 -13.88 -4.56
CA ALA A 14 4.28 -12.49 -4.89
C ALA A 14 2.95 -12.44 -5.65
N LYS A 15 2.01 -11.61 -5.19
CA LYS A 15 0.74 -11.42 -5.91
C LYS A 15 1.09 -10.86 -7.29
N THR A 16 0.78 -11.64 -8.32
CA THR A 16 0.85 -11.20 -9.71
C THR A 16 -0.17 -10.08 -9.91
N LYS A 17 0.23 -9.00 -10.59
CA LYS A 17 -0.69 -7.91 -10.95
C LYS A 17 -1.90 -8.44 -11.72
N THR A 18 -3.05 -7.80 -11.51
CA THR A 18 -4.24 -8.05 -12.32
C THR A 18 -4.12 -7.41 -13.71
N GLU A 19 -5.07 -7.69 -14.60
CA GLU A 19 -5.15 -7.01 -15.91
C GLU A 19 -5.44 -5.53 -15.75
N CYS A 20 -6.31 -5.15 -14.79
CA CYS A 20 -6.58 -3.74 -14.57
C CYS A 20 -5.34 -3.01 -14.02
N GLU A 21 -4.62 -3.63 -13.09
CA GLU A 21 -3.35 -3.08 -12.58
C GLU A 21 -2.31 -2.92 -13.69
N ALA A 22 -2.20 -3.91 -14.58
CA ALA A 22 -1.32 -3.86 -15.76
C ALA A 22 -1.74 -2.76 -16.74
N CYS A 23 -3.04 -2.62 -17.03
CA CYS A 23 -3.54 -1.57 -17.92
C CYS A 23 -3.31 -0.17 -17.35
N LYS A 24 -3.55 0.03 -16.04
CA LYS A 24 -3.28 1.30 -15.35
C LYS A 24 -1.79 1.64 -15.34
N GLU A 25 -0.90 0.64 -15.27
CA GLU A 25 0.54 0.86 -15.39
C GLU A 25 0.95 1.23 -16.82
N LEU A 26 0.41 0.51 -17.82
CA LEU A 26 0.63 0.80 -19.23
C LEU A 26 0.17 2.22 -19.58
N GLN A 27 -1.02 2.62 -19.14
CA GLN A 27 -1.53 3.99 -19.29
C GLN A 27 -0.52 5.02 -18.79
N LYS A 28 -0.03 4.88 -17.55
CA LYS A 28 0.95 5.80 -16.97
C LYS A 28 2.26 5.84 -17.76
N GLY A 29 2.66 4.70 -18.32
CA GLY A 29 3.81 4.59 -19.21
C GLY A 29 3.63 5.36 -20.52
N ILE A 30 2.49 5.14 -21.17
CA ILE A 30 2.07 5.81 -22.40
C ILE A 30 2.00 7.32 -22.20
N GLU A 31 1.29 7.81 -21.19
CA GLU A 31 1.16 9.24 -20.88
C GLU A 31 2.54 9.90 -20.68
N ARG A 32 3.43 9.23 -19.95
CA ARG A 32 4.80 9.70 -19.74
C ARG A 32 5.59 9.80 -21.05
N ASN A 33 5.44 8.82 -21.93
CA ASN A 33 6.21 8.77 -23.18
C ASN A 33 5.60 9.64 -24.28
N LEU A 34 4.28 9.87 -24.27
CA LEU A 34 3.63 10.86 -25.12
C LEU A 34 4.24 12.25 -24.88
N GLU A 35 4.39 12.65 -23.62
CA GLU A 35 5.00 13.95 -23.27
C GLU A 35 6.46 14.02 -23.74
N LYS A 36 7.26 12.97 -23.52
CA LYS A 36 8.66 12.93 -23.96
C LYS A 36 8.83 13.02 -25.48
N THR A 37 7.87 12.49 -26.24
CA THR A 37 7.92 12.42 -27.71
C THR A 37 7.19 13.57 -28.39
N ARG A 38 6.47 14.40 -27.63
CA ARG A 38 5.59 15.46 -28.15
C ARG A 38 6.27 16.43 -29.12
N ASN A 39 7.50 16.85 -28.81
CA ASN A 39 8.25 17.84 -29.59
C ASN A 39 9.35 17.20 -30.47
N GLN A 40 9.26 15.89 -30.73
CA GLN A 40 10.21 15.20 -31.60
C GLN A 40 9.75 15.22 -33.06
N ASN A 41 10.51 14.56 -33.93
CA ASN A 41 10.22 14.40 -35.36
C ASN A 41 10.86 13.09 -35.85
N PHE A 42 10.80 12.84 -37.16
CA PHE A 42 11.32 11.60 -37.75
C PHE A 42 12.86 11.53 -37.78
N GLY A 43 13.58 12.58 -37.38
CA GLY A 43 15.04 12.61 -37.23
C GLY A 43 15.83 12.99 -38.50
N GLY A 44 15.16 13.40 -39.59
CA GLY A 44 15.76 13.73 -40.89
C GLY A 44 16.10 15.21 -41.10
N GLY A 45 15.84 16.07 -40.12
CA GLY A 45 16.33 17.47 -40.08
C GLY A 45 15.50 18.51 -40.85
N ASN A 46 14.48 18.10 -41.60
CA ASN A 46 13.52 19.03 -42.24
C ASN A 46 12.07 18.59 -42.00
N SER A 47 11.46 19.11 -40.94
CA SER A 47 10.11 18.74 -40.50
C SER A 47 9.01 19.02 -41.56
N ASN A 48 9.12 20.11 -42.33
CA ASN A 48 8.12 20.41 -43.37
C ASN A 48 8.17 19.39 -44.52
N TRP A 49 9.37 18.95 -44.89
CA TRP A 49 9.54 17.90 -45.89
C TRP A 49 9.03 16.55 -45.38
N GLU A 50 9.33 16.23 -44.12
CA GLU A 50 8.89 14.99 -43.47
C GLU A 50 7.36 14.93 -43.39
N GLU A 51 6.71 15.98 -42.90
CA GLU A 51 5.25 15.99 -42.74
C GLU A 51 4.51 15.87 -44.07
N SER A 52 5.03 16.50 -45.13
CA SER A 52 4.44 16.42 -46.48
C SER A 52 4.50 15.01 -47.09
N ARG A 53 5.37 14.13 -46.58
CA ARG A 53 5.67 12.83 -47.21
C ARG A 53 5.43 11.62 -46.32
N LEU A 54 5.58 11.78 -45.02
CA LEU A 54 5.42 10.76 -43.99
C LEU A 54 4.15 10.96 -43.14
N GLY A 55 3.49 12.12 -43.29
CA GLY A 55 2.31 12.49 -42.51
C GLY A 55 2.68 13.10 -41.16
N SER A 56 1.66 13.26 -40.31
CA SER A 56 1.83 13.89 -39.00
C SER A 56 2.68 13.01 -38.07
N TRP A 57 3.71 13.60 -37.45
CA TRP A 57 4.48 12.95 -36.37
C TRP A 57 3.55 12.50 -35.22
N ALA A 58 2.56 13.33 -34.89
CA ALA A 58 1.74 13.18 -33.71
C ALA A 58 0.96 11.86 -33.67
N THR A 59 0.57 11.34 -34.84
CA THR A 59 -0.18 10.09 -35.03
C THR A 59 0.60 9.05 -35.85
N SER A 60 1.91 9.23 -35.98
CA SER A 60 2.76 8.31 -36.75
C SER A 60 3.05 7.01 -36.00
N GLU A 61 3.17 5.91 -36.76
CA GLU A 61 3.62 4.60 -36.27
C GLU A 61 4.94 4.69 -35.49
N THR A 62 5.91 5.45 -36.00
CA THR A 62 7.21 5.64 -35.35
C THR A 62 7.06 6.23 -33.95
N ARG A 63 6.19 7.24 -33.80
CA ARG A 63 5.92 7.83 -32.50
C ARG A 63 5.15 6.88 -31.59
N MET A 64 4.21 6.11 -32.12
CA MET A 64 3.49 5.09 -31.34
C MET A 64 4.47 4.08 -30.72
N ILE A 65 5.39 3.53 -31.53
CA ILE A 65 6.39 2.58 -31.04
C ILE A 65 7.23 3.21 -29.92
N GLN A 66 7.73 4.43 -30.10
CA GLN A 66 8.46 5.14 -29.04
C GLN A 66 7.60 5.41 -27.79
N THR A 67 6.28 5.54 -27.95
CA THR A 67 5.35 5.78 -26.86
C THR A 67 5.13 4.52 -26.02
N ILE A 68 4.97 3.36 -26.65
CA ILE A 68 4.77 2.09 -25.95
C ILE A 68 6.08 1.44 -25.51
N GLU A 69 7.22 1.82 -26.12
CA GLU A 69 8.54 1.32 -25.75
C GLU A 69 8.87 1.68 -24.29
N TYR A 70 9.27 0.67 -23.51
CA TYR A 70 9.53 0.78 -22.07
C TYR A 70 8.38 1.35 -21.23
N ALA A 71 7.15 1.45 -21.75
CA ALA A 71 6.00 1.95 -21.00
C ALA A 71 5.75 1.14 -19.72
N CYS A 72 6.01 -0.17 -19.78
CA CYS A 72 5.88 -1.12 -18.68
C CYS A 72 7.08 -1.21 -17.74
N GLN A 73 8.19 -0.51 -18.00
CA GLN A 73 9.37 -0.48 -17.11
C GLN A 73 9.92 -1.85 -16.66
N GLY A 74 9.76 -2.88 -17.49
CA GLY A 74 10.20 -4.26 -17.17
C GLY A 74 9.21 -5.07 -16.34
N ASP A 75 8.00 -4.58 -16.06
CA ASP A 75 6.93 -5.37 -15.45
C ASP A 75 6.38 -6.39 -16.46
N PHE A 76 6.59 -7.67 -16.16
CA PHE A 76 6.20 -8.77 -17.04
C PHE A 76 4.69 -8.81 -17.34
N ARG A 77 3.84 -8.49 -16.35
CA ARG A 77 2.39 -8.57 -16.56
C ARG A 77 1.91 -7.42 -17.43
N CYS A 78 2.44 -6.21 -17.22
CA CYS A 78 2.21 -5.07 -18.11
C CYS A 78 2.71 -5.36 -19.52
N SER A 79 3.94 -5.87 -19.70
CA SER A 79 4.48 -6.20 -21.02
C SER A 79 3.63 -7.23 -21.74
N SER A 80 3.25 -8.32 -21.07
CA SER A 80 2.35 -9.33 -21.64
C SER A 80 0.98 -8.76 -22.00
N PHE A 81 0.46 -7.79 -21.23
CA PHE A 81 -0.82 -7.15 -21.52
C PHE A 81 -0.72 -6.18 -22.70
N LEU A 82 0.39 -5.44 -22.83
CA LEU A 82 0.69 -4.61 -24.01
C LEU A 82 0.77 -5.47 -25.28
N GLU A 83 1.52 -6.58 -25.24
CA GLU A 83 1.66 -7.50 -26.38
C GLU A 83 0.31 -8.10 -26.82
N GLU A 84 -0.56 -8.45 -25.87
CA GLU A 84 -1.90 -9.00 -26.17
C GLU A 84 -2.81 -7.99 -26.89
N HIS A 85 -2.57 -6.70 -26.71
CA HIS A 85 -3.48 -5.63 -27.13
C HIS A 85 -2.84 -4.55 -28.01
N GLU A 86 -1.68 -4.83 -28.61
CA GLU A 86 -0.93 -3.86 -29.41
C GLU A 86 -1.77 -3.26 -30.56
N GLU A 87 -2.58 -4.08 -31.24
CA GLU A 87 -3.48 -3.64 -32.32
C GLU A 87 -4.56 -2.64 -31.84
N ASP A 88 -5.20 -2.92 -30.70
CA ASP A 88 -6.20 -2.01 -30.12
C ASP A 88 -5.57 -0.68 -29.66
N ILE A 89 -4.32 -0.72 -29.21
CA ILE A 89 -3.55 0.47 -28.80
C ILE A 89 -3.14 1.29 -30.01
N GLU A 90 -2.76 0.63 -31.11
CA GLU A 90 -2.48 1.29 -32.39
C GLU A 90 -3.70 2.03 -32.92
N ASP A 91 -4.88 1.41 -32.87
CA ASP A 91 -6.13 2.03 -33.24
C ASP A 91 -6.46 3.27 -32.38
N TRP A 92 -6.23 3.19 -31.06
CA TRP A 92 -6.39 4.34 -30.17
C TRP A 92 -5.35 5.44 -30.47
N PHE A 93 -4.09 5.09 -30.73
CA PHE A 93 -3.05 6.10 -30.99
C PHE A 93 -3.36 6.93 -32.23
N LYS A 94 -3.98 6.32 -33.25
CA LYS A 94 -4.42 7.00 -34.48
C LYS A 94 -5.51 8.05 -34.24
N THR A 95 -6.21 8.02 -33.09
CA THR A 95 -7.23 9.03 -32.76
C THR A 95 -6.63 10.36 -32.32
N GLY A 96 -5.30 10.45 -32.20
CA GLY A 96 -4.62 11.68 -31.78
C GLY A 96 -4.67 11.86 -30.26
N PRO A 97 -3.83 11.14 -29.49
CA PRO A 97 -3.80 11.23 -28.03
C PRO A 97 -3.37 12.61 -27.50
N ASP A 98 -2.72 13.42 -28.35
CA ASP A 98 -2.30 14.79 -28.04
C ASP A 98 -3.31 15.87 -28.43
N SER A 99 -4.48 15.48 -28.94
CA SER A 99 -5.54 16.43 -29.30
C SER A 99 -5.90 17.32 -28.10
N ALA A 100 -6.54 18.45 -28.39
CA ALA A 100 -7.09 19.33 -27.36
C ALA A 100 -7.98 18.51 -26.41
N GLU A 101 -8.05 18.91 -25.13
CA GLU A 101 -8.72 18.13 -24.08
C GLU A 101 -10.17 17.77 -24.43
N GLU A 102 -10.88 18.66 -25.12
CA GLU A 102 -12.25 18.46 -25.61
C GLU A 102 -12.41 17.37 -26.68
N ASP A 103 -11.36 17.13 -27.47
CA ASP A 103 -11.33 16.13 -28.54
C ASP A 103 -10.53 14.88 -28.16
N ARG A 104 -9.84 14.90 -27.02
CA ARG A 104 -8.93 13.83 -26.60
C ARG A 104 -9.72 12.61 -26.13
N ILE A 105 -9.40 11.47 -26.72
CA ILE A 105 -9.95 10.18 -26.29
C ILE A 105 -9.08 9.63 -25.15
N ASP A 106 -9.67 9.56 -23.95
CA ASP A 106 -9.01 9.03 -22.76
C ASP A 106 -8.64 7.55 -22.92
N PHE A 107 -7.36 7.22 -22.70
CA PHE A 107 -6.84 5.86 -22.84
C PHE A 107 -7.53 4.90 -21.85
N PHE A 108 -7.69 5.31 -20.59
CA PHE A 108 -8.24 4.44 -19.57
C PHE A 108 -9.67 4.02 -19.90
N LYS A 109 -10.52 4.98 -20.24
CA LYS A 109 -11.91 4.74 -20.61
C LYS A 109 -12.01 3.93 -21.90
N GLN A 110 -11.40 4.41 -22.99
CA GLN A 110 -11.53 3.77 -24.30
C GLN A 110 -10.93 2.36 -24.28
N PHE A 111 -9.76 2.20 -23.64
CA PHE A 111 -9.01 0.96 -23.76
C PHE A 111 -9.11 0.07 -22.51
N CYS A 112 -8.81 0.57 -21.30
CA CYS A 112 -8.87 -0.25 -20.08
C CYS A 112 -10.30 -0.68 -19.70
N VAL A 113 -11.30 0.17 -19.97
CA VAL A 113 -12.71 -0.11 -19.63
C VAL A 113 -13.46 -0.74 -20.80
N GLU A 114 -13.45 -0.14 -21.98
CA GLU A 114 -14.33 -0.57 -23.08
C GLU A 114 -13.75 -1.71 -23.93
N LYS A 115 -12.50 -1.57 -24.41
CA LYS A 115 -11.85 -2.54 -25.30
C LYS A 115 -11.38 -3.80 -24.57
N SER A 116 -10.41 -3.67 -23.66
CA SER A 116 -9.83 -4.80 -22.93
C SER A 116 -10.78 -5.36 -21.86
N LYS A 117 -11.70 -4.52 -21.35
CA LYS A 117 -12.62 -4.85 -20.24
C LYS A 117 -11.87 -5.34 -19.00
N ALA A 118 -10.66 -4.85 -18.79
CA ALA A 118 -9.85 -5.16 -17.62
C ALA A 118 -10.38 -4.42 -16.38
N CYS A 119 -10.74 -3.15 -16.55
CA CYS A 119 -11.14 -2.25 -15.48
C CYS A 119 -12.64 -1.93 -15.45
N CYS A 120 -13.11 -1.53 -14.28
CA CYS A 120 -14.34 -0.78 -14.09
C CYS A 120 -14.08 0.71 -14.27
N GLU A 121 -15.05 1.45 -14.82
CA GLU A 121 -14.99 2.91 -14.92
C GLU A 121 -15.04 3.55 -13.52
N ASP A 122 -15.94 3.07 -12.67
CA ASP A 122 -15.97 3.44 -11.26
C ASP A 122 -14.90 2.67 -10.47
N GLU A 123 -13.95 3.40 -9.88
CA GLU A 123 -12.92 2.83 -9.02
C GLU A 123 -13.49 2.18 -7.75
N ASN A 124 -14.74 2.49 -7.40
CA ASN A 124 -15.47 1.92 -6.27
C ASN A 124 -16.45 0.82 -6.69
N ALA A 125 -16.25 0.23 -7.86
CA ALA A 125 -16.99 -0.92 -8.34
C ALA A 125 -16.07 -2.13 -8.54
N PHE A 126 -16.61 -3.34 -8.58
CA PHE A 126 -15.83 -4.55 -8.73
C PHE A 126 -16.57 -5.64 -9.53
N GLY A 127 -15.80 -6.60 -10.02
CA GLY A 127 -16.32 -7.79 -10.66
C GLY A 127 -16.83 -7.53 -12.08
N LYS A 128 -17.27 -8.60 -12.75
CA LYS A 128 -17.54 -8.60 -14.20
C LYS A 128 -18.50 -7.50 -14.64
N ASP A 129 -19.49 -7.23 -13.81
CA ASP A 129 -20.56 -6.27 -14.07
C ASP A 129 -20.32 -4.92 -13.36
N CYS A 130 -19.14 -4.71 -12.78
CA CYS A 130 -18.79 -3.50 -12.03
C CYS A 130 -19.85 -3.14 -10.98
N THR A 131 -20.13 -4.10 -10.09
CA THR A 131 -21.05 -3.91 -8.99
C THR A 131 -20.45 -2.95 -7.96
N PRO A 132 -21.21 -1.97 -7.44
CA PRO A 132 -20.71 -1.04 -6.43
C PRO A 132 -20.20 -1.75 -5.16
N CYS A 133 -19.11 -1.23 -4.60
CA CYS A 133 -18.56 -1.67 -3.33
C CYS A 133 -19.56 -1.48 -2.17
N PRO A 134 -19.51 -2.32 -1.12
CA PRO A 134 -20.40 -2.17 0.02
C PRO A 134 -20.17 -0.83 0.73
N THR A 135 -21.23 -0.08 0.98
CA THR A 135 -21.20 1.22 1.67
C THR A 135 -22.14 1.25 2.88
N ASN A 136 -21.91 2.20 3.80
CA ASN A 136 -22.86 2.54 4.85
C ASN A 136 -23.88 3.60 4.37
N VAL A 137 -24.76 4.06 5.27
CA VAL A 137 -25.77 5.09 4.97
C VAL A 137 -25.18 6.45 4.53
N ASN A 138 -23.91 6.71 4.88
CA ASN A 138 -23.18 7.91 4.49
C ASN A 138 -22.34 7.70 3.20
N GLN A 139 -22.58 6.59 2.47
CA GLN A 139 -21.88 6.20 1.25
C GLN A 139 -20.38 5.89 1.43
N GLU A 140 -19.95 5.57 2.65
CA GLU A 140 -18.56 5.25 2.94
C GLU A 140 -18.30 3.76 2.70
N ILE A 141 -17.33 3.47 1.83
CA ILE A 141 -16.94 2.11 1.49
C ILE A 141 -16.48 1.38 2.74
N CYS A 142 -17.04 0.20 2.98
CA CYS A 142 -16.74 -0.62 4.15
C CYS A 142 -16.87 0.15 5.47
N SER A 143 -17.89 1.01 5.56
CA SER A 143 -18.17 1.92 6.69
C SER A 143 -17.00 2.85 7.05
N GLY A 144 -16.07 3.09 6.11
CA GLY A 144 -14.82 3.80 6.37
C GLY A 144 -13.84 3.05 7.27
N ARG A 145 -14.05 1.75 7.49
CA ARG A 145 -13.27 0.86 8.37
C ARG A 145 -12.70 -0.34 7.64
N GLY A 146 -12.56 -0.24 6.32
CA GLY A 146 -11.96 -1.28 5.50
C GLY A 146 -11.71 -0.79 4.08
N THR A 147 -11.25 -1.72 3.26
CA THR A 147 -11.01 -1.52 1.82
C THR A 147 -11.85 -2.51 1.04
N CYS A 148 -12.36 -2.11 -0.13
CA CYS A 148 -13.07 -3.01 -1.02
C CYS A 148 -12.07 -3.84 -1.83
N GLU A 149 -12.15 -5.17 -1.76
CA GLU A 149 -11.16 -6.03 -2.40
C GLU A 149 -11.34 -6.07 -3.92
N GLY A 150 -10.34 -5.60 -4.67
CA GLY A 150 -10.40 -5.54 -6.13
C GLY A 150 -11.33 -4.45 -6.66
N ALA A 151 -11.48 -3.36 -5.92
CA ALA A 151 -12.16 -2.16 -6.41
C ALA A 151 -11.45 -1.62 -7.67
N GLY A 152 -12.25 -1.22 -8.67
CA GLY A 152 -11.83 -0.82 -10.00
C GLY A 152 -11.54 -1.98 -10.96
N ASP A 153 -11.63 -3.25 -10.53
CA ASP A 153 -11.19 -4.41 -11.31
C ASP A 153 -12.37 -5.32 -11.71
N ARG A 154 -12.49 -5.69 -12.99
CA ARG A 154 -13.57 -6.57 -13.47
C ARG A 154 -13.43 -8.03 -13.03
N LYS A 155 -12.26 -8.44 -12.56
CA LYS A 155 -11.99 -9.72 -11.89
C LYS A 155 -11.86 -9.54 -10.37
N GLY A 156 -12.14 -8.35 -9.85
CA GLY A 156 -12.20 -8.04 -8.43
C GLY A 156 -13.19 -8.93 -7.68
N LYS A 157 -12.81 -9.40 -6.50
CA LYS A 157 -13.65 -10.27 -5.66
C LYS A 157 -14.80 -9.50 -5.00
N GLY A 158 -14.57 -8.22 -4.75
CA GLY A 158 -15.44 -7.37 -3.95
C GLY A 158 -15.48 -7.75 -2.48
N GLY A 159 -16.41 -7.12 -1.78
CA GLY A 159 -16.50 -7.26 -0.33
C GLY A 159 -15.42 -6.49 0.42
N CYS A 160 -15.55 -6.44 1.74
CA CYS A 160 -14.72 -5.60 2.57
C CYS A 160 -13.61 -6.38 3.27
N LYS A 161 -12.37 -5.94 3.04
CA LYS A 161 -11.23 -6.26 3.89
C LYS A 161 -11.15 -5.23 5.01
N CYS A 162 -11.57 -5.63 6.21
CA CYS A 162 -11.64 -4.74 7.36
C CYS A 162 -10.28 -4.38 7.94
N ASN A 163 -10.19 -3.15 8.44
CA ASN A 163 -9.06 -2.67 9.21
C ASN A 163 -8.98 -3.40 10.56
N SER A 164 -7.79 -3.38 11.17
CA SER A 164 -7.60 -3.98 12.49
C SER A 164 -8.60 -3.42 13.51
N GLY A 165 -9.20 -4.31 14.30
CA GLY A 165 -10.26 -3.96 15.25
C GLY A 165 -11.68 -4.01 14.71
N TYR A 166 -11.86 -4.15 13.40
CA TYR A 166 -13.16 -4.21 12.74
C TYR A 166 -13.40 -5.57 12.07
N LYS A 167 -14.66 -5.99 12.01
CA LYS A 167 -15.12 -7.21 11.36
C LYS A 167 -16.54 -7.03 10.81
N GLY A 168 -17.02 -8.04 10.10
CA GLY A 168 -18.35 -8.06 9.50
C GLY A 168 -18.31 -7.71 8.01
N LYS A 169 -19.43 -7.92 7.32
CA LYS A 169 -19.55 -7.72 5.87
C LYS A 169 -19.20 -6.29 5.44
N ASN A 170 -19.52 -5.32 6.30
CA ASN A 170 -19.32 -3.89 6.04
C ASN A 170 -18.32 -3.25 7.02
N CYS A 171 -17.56 -4.05 7.78
CA CYS A 171 -16.61 -3.56 8.81
C CYS A 171 -17.25 -2.67 9.89
N ASP A 172 -18.50 -2.95 10.21
CA ASP A 172 -19.37 -2.21 11.11
C ASP A 172 -19.43 -2.81 12.53
N LYS A 173 -18.61 -3.83 12.83
CA LYS A 173 -18.59 -4.52 14.13
C LYS A 173 -17.18 -4.57 14.69
N CYS A 174 -17.05 -4.54 16.00
CA CYS A 174 -15.76 -4.72 16.65
C CYS A 174 -15.28 -6.18 16.58
N SER A 175 -13.99 -6.36 16.31
CA SER A 175 -13.32 -7.65 16.36
C SER A 175 -13.28 -8.21 17.79
N SER A 176 -12.97 -9.49 17.97
CA SER A 176 -13.06 -10.17 19.28
C SER A 176 -12.19 -9.55 20.39
N GLU A 177 -11.04 -8.97 20.04
CA GLU A 177 -10.15 -8.29 21.00
C GLU A 177 -10.45 -6.79 21.14
N TYR A 178 -11.61 -6.33 20.69
CA TYR A 178 -12.00 -4.93 20.68
C TYR A 178 -13.43 -4.80 21.20
N PHE A 179 -13.70 -3.72 21.93
CA PHE A 179 -15.03 -3.37 22.39
C PHE A 179 -15.48 -2.05 21.77
N LEU A 180 -16.80 -1.85 21.72
CA LEU A 180 -17.40 -0.61 21.25
C LEU A 180 -17.36 0.43 22.37
N GLU A 181 -16.73 1.58 22.14
CA GLU A 181 -16.57 2.62 23.19
C GLU A 181 -17.89 3.30 23.56
N ALA A 182 -18.74 3.55 22.57
CA ALA A 182 -20.03 4.19 22.74
C ALA A 182 -21.05 3.57 21.78
N GLU A 183 -22.30 3.51 22.21
CA GLU A 183 -23.40 3.08 21.35
C GLU A 183 -23.45 3.97 20.12
N VAL A 184 -23.48 3.34 18.94
CA VAL A 184 -23.55 4.06 17.67
C VAL A 184 -25.00 4.36 17.32
N THR A 185 -25.27 5.62 16.98
CA THR A 185 -26.48 5.96 16.25
C THR A 185 -26.39 5.49 14.80
N MET A 186 -27.50 5.51 14.06
CA MET A 186 -27.52 5.08 12.65
C MET A 186 -26.56 5.88 11.75
N THR A 187 -26.18 7.08 12.16
CA THR A 187 -25.29 8.00 11.42
C THR A 187 -23.83 7.93 11.85
N GLU A 188 -23.55 7.39 13.04
CA GLU A 188 -22.21 7.38 13.64
C GLU A 188 -21.47 6.07 13.38
N LYS A 189 -20.17 6.19 13.17
CA LYS A 189 -19.29 5.04 12.92
C LYS A 189 -18.94 4.35 14.24
N PRO A 190 -18.87 3.01 14.28
CA PRO A 190 -18.36 2.32 15.45
C PRO A 190 -16.90 2.69 15.71
N LEU A 191 -16.64 3.08 16.95
CA LEU A 191 -15.29 3.27 17.47
C LEU A 191 -14.94 2.04 18.32
N CYS A 192 -14.05 1.22 17.76
CA CYS A 192 -13.65 -0.04 18.37
C CYS A 192 -12.29 0.13 19.04
N THR A 193 -12.25 -0.04 20.35
CA THR A 193 -11.04 0.11 21.14
C THR A 193 -10.56 -1.24 21.62
N ARG A 194 -9.24 -1.45 21.53
CA ARG A 194 -8.62 -2.71 21.89
C ARG A 194 -8.82 -2.98 23.37
N CYS A 195 -9.15 -4.22 23.70
CA CYS A 195 -9.18 -4.68 25.08
C CYS A 195 -7.81 -4.51 25.74
N MET A 196 -7.80 -4.40 27.08
CA MET A 196 -6.55 -4.47 27.83
C MET A 196 -5.80 -5.76 27.47
N HIS A 197 -4.46 -5.72 27.41
CA HIS A 197 -3.65 -6.87 26.96
C HIS A 197 -3.94 -8.18 27.73
N LYS A 198 -4.41 -8.05 28.97
CA LYS A 198 -4.69 -9.12 29.92
C LYS A 198 -6.06 -9.78 29.69
N CYS A 199 -6.95 -9.10 28.96
CA CYS A 199 -8.21 -9.67 28.52
C CYS A 199 -8.01 -10.43 27.20
N LYS A 200 -8.71 -11.56 27.07
CA LYS A 200 -8.94 -12.26 25.81
C LYS A 200 -10.02 -11.57 24.97
N GLU A 201 -11.13 -11.23 25.62
CA GLU A 201 -12.28 -10.47 25.09
C GLU A 201 -12.76 -9.50 26.18
N CYS A 202 -13.46 -8.43 25.83
CA CYS A 202 -13.93 -7.44 26.80
C CYS A 202 -15.20 -6.73 26.33
N LYS A 203 -15.94 -6.16 27.29
CA LYS A 203 -17.07 -5.24 27.03
C LYS A 203 -16.70 -3.77 27.26
N GLY A 204 -15.47 -3.51 27.70
CA GLY A 204 -15.04 -2.19 28.17
C GLY A 204 -13.57 -2.19 28.59
N GLY A 205 -13.18 -1.15 29.32
CA GLY A 205 -11.85 -1.01 29.91
C GLY A 205 -11.59 -1.89 31.14
N LYS A 206 -11.00 -1.31 32.19
CA LYS A 206 -10.61 -2.03 33.41
C LYS A 206 -11.81 -2.72 34.09
N GLY A 207 -11.61 -3.96 34.54
CA GLY A 207 -12.65 -4.76 35.19
C GLY A 207 -13.75 -5.26 34.25
N LYS A 208 -13.61 -5.07 32.93
CA LYS A 208 -14.59 -5.44 31.91
C LYS A 208 -14.11 -6.56 30.97
N CYS A 209 -13.16 -7.41 31.40
CA CYS A 209 -12.76 -8.59 30.64
C CYS A 209 -13.88 -9.65 30.67
N LEU A 210 -14.13 -10.35 29.56
CA LEU A 210 -14.99 -11.54 29.50
C LEU A 210 -14.20 -12.85 29.66
N GLY A 211 -12.87 -12.76 29.66
CA GLY A 211 -11.97 -13.86 29.95
C GLY A 211 -10.54 -13.37 29.98
N CYS A 212 -9.69 -14.02 30.78
CA CYS A 212 -8.28 -13.70 30.85
C CYS A 212 -7.50 -14.33 29.69
N ARG A 213 -6.53 -13.60 29.16
CA ARG A 213 -5.58 -14.13 28.18
C ARG A 213 -4.71 -15.21 28.84
N GLU A 214 -4.16 -16.10 28.04
CA GLU A 214 -3.18 -17.09 28.51
C GLU A 214 -2.07 -16.42 29.34
N GLY A 215 -1.74 -17.02 30.49
CA GLY A 215 -0.81 -16.45 31.46
C GLY A 215 -1.40 -15.39 32.41
N TYR A 216 -2.70 -15.14 32.35
CA TYR A 216 -3.44 -14.30 33.29
C TYR A 216 -4.55 -15.09 33.98
N GLU A 217 -4.87 -14.72 35.22
CA GLU A 217 -5.95 -15.29 36.03
C GLU A 217 -6.95 -14.22 36.47
N ILE A 218 -8.15 -14.64 36.86
CA ILE A 218 -9.20 -13.75 37.35
C ILE A 218 -8.73 -13.07 38.63
N GLU A 219 -8.90 -11.75 38.69
CA GLU A 219 -8.64 -10.93 39.87
C GLU A 219 -9.96 -10.50 40.50
N GLY A 220 -10.22 -10.98 41.73
CA GLY A 220 -11.40 -10.61 42.49
C GLY A 220 -12.68 -11.33 42.05
N GLU A 221 -13.80 -10.63 42.14
CA GLU A 221 -15.13 -11.17 41.85
C GLU A 221 -15.54 -10.98 40.39
N ILE A 222 -16.43 -11.84 39.91
CA ILE A 222 -17.05 -11.73 38.59
C ILE A 222 -18.32 -10.89 38.73
N ASN A 223 -18.43 -9.82 37.95
CA ASN A 223 -19.61 -8.95 37.88
C ASN A 223 -20.84 -9.72 37.35
N GLU A 224 -22.04 -9.22 37.64
CA GLU A 224 -23.30 -9.81 37.17
C GLU A 224 -23.39 -9.96 35.64
N ASP A 225 -22.74 -9.05 34.89
CA ASP A 225 -22.66 -9.08 33.43
C ASP A 225 -21.62 -10.07 32.87
N GLY A 226 -21.04 -10.89 33.76
CA GLY A 226 -19.99 -11.88 33.49
C GLY A 226 -18.58 -11.31 33.37
N THR A 227 -18.41 -9.99 33.54
CA THR A 227 -17.10 -9.36 33.38
C THR A 227 -16.25 -9.39 34.65
N HIS A 228 -14.94 -9.32 34.52
CA HIS A 228 -14.00 -9.34 35.66
C HIS A 228 -12.68 -8.63 35.31
N ASP A 229 -11.83 -8.41 36.31
CA ASP A 229 -10.44 -7.99 36.07
C ASP A 229 -9.51 -9.21 35.98
N CYS A 230 -8.34 -9.03 35.37
CA CYS A 230 -7.34 -10.09 35.21
C CYS A 230 -5.99 -9.63 35.76
N LYS A 231 -5.23 -10.53 36.37
CA LYS A 231 -3.87 -10.27 36.86
C LYS A 231 -2.91 -11.36 36.41
N LYS A 232 -1.61 -11.10 36.50
CA LYS A 232 -0.61 -12.16 36.37
C LYS A 232 -0.69 -13.05 37.62
N PRO A 233 -0.59 -14.39 37.47
CA PRO A 233 -0.47 -15.26 38.62
C PRO A 233 0.79 -14.90 39.41
N THR A 234 0.66 -14.83 40.73
CA THR A 234 1.82 -14.68 41.61
C THR A 234 2.66 -15.95 41.54
N PRO A 235 3.98 -15.87 41.30
CA PRO A 235 4.83 -17.04 41.35
C PRO A 235 4.72 -17.67 42.75
N PRO A 236 4.82 -19.01 42.86
CA PRO A 236 4.82 -19.66 44.16
C PRO A 236 5.97 -19.08 45.02
N PRO A 237 5.76 -18.92 46.34
CA PRO A 237 6.82 -18.45 47.22
C PRO A 237 8.02 -19.40 47.07
N THR A 238 9.20 -18.83 46.79
CA THR A 238 10.46 -19.57 46.86
C THR A 238 10.57 -20.16 48.27
N PRO A 239 10.84 -21.47 48.42
CA PRO A 239 11.01 -22.07 49.74
C PRO A 239 12.14 -21.32 50.46
N GLU A 240 11.83 -20.79 51.64
CA GLU A 240 12.83 -20.19 52.50
C GLU A 240 13.85 -21.27 52.90
N PRO A 241 15.16 -20.97 52.94
CA PRO A 241 16.15 -21.94 53.37
C PRO A 241 15.86 -22.31 54.84
N GLU A 242 15.53 -23.57 55.09
CA GLU A 242 15.34 -24.08 56.45
C GLU A 242 16.63 -23.88 57.26
N ASP A 243 16.50 -23.26 58.44
CA ASP A 243 17.59 -23.00 59.38
C ASP A 243 18.30 -24.32 59.76
N ASN A 244 19.48 -24.54 59.18
CA ASN A 244 20.34 -25.65 59.59
C ASN A 244 20.83 -25.40 61.02
N ILE A 245 20.41 -26.29 61.93
CA ILE A 245 20.87 -26.38 63.32
C ILE A 245 22.41 -26.43 63.34
N VAL A 246 23.03 -25.37 63.87
CA VAL A 246 24.47 -25.31 64.13
C VAL A 246 24.81 -26.24 65.30
N ILE A 247 25.29 -27.45 65.00
CA ILE A 247 26.02 -28.26 65.98
C ILE A 247 27.40 -27.64 66.16
N LYS A 248 27.62 -26.98 67.30
CA LYS A 248 28.94 -26.53 67.74
C LYS A 248 29.77 -27.76 68.13
N ASN A 249 30.84 -28.03 67.39
CA ASN A 249 32.01 -28.72 67.93
C ASN A 249 33.22 -27.80 67.73
N ALA A 250 33.91 -27.55 68.84
CA ALA A 250 35.12 -26.77 68.95
C ALA A 250 36.36 -27.67 68.87
N GLU A 251 37.50 -27.00 68.63
CA GLU A 251 38.90 -27.46 68.74
C GLU A 251 39.43 -28.32 67.58
N GLU A 252 40.62 -28.13 67.02
CA GLU A 252 41.60 -27.03 66.92
C GLU A 252 42.69 -27.58 65.96
N VAL A 253 43.67 -26.74 65.58
CA VAL A 253 45.03 -27.09 65.10
C VAL A 253 45.31 -27.04 63.58
N SER A 254 45.97 -25.92 63.19
CA SER A 254 46.86 -25.64 62.03
C SER A 254 48.11 -26.59 62.02
N PRO A 255 48.97 -26.77 60.98
CA PRO A 255 49.50 -25.70 60.10
C PRO A 255 49.95 -26.03 58.65
N GLU A 256 50.19 -24.91 57.94
CA GLU A 256 51.22 -24.62 56.90
C GLU A 256 51.53 -25.62 55.76
N SER A 257 51.50 -25.16 54.50
CA SER A 257 52.71 -24.85 53.70
C SER A 257 52.46 -24.70 52.18
N GLU A 258 53.26 -23.78 51.58
CA GLU A 258 53.83 -23.77 50.21
C GLU A 258 52.99 -23.49 48.94
N ASN A 259 53.07 -22.22 48.49
CA ASN A 259 53.84 -21.71 47.34
C ASN A 259 53.77 -22.40 45.95
N GLN A 260 53.36 -21.65 44.91
CA GLN A 260 53.92 -21.54 43.51
C GLN A 260 52.91 -20.78 42.61
N HIS A 261 53.14 -19.58 42.08
CA HIS A 261 54.03 -19.07 41.01
C HIS A 261 53.52 -19.22 39.55
N ALA A 262 53.66 -18.12 38.79
CA ALA A 262 53.54 -17.89 37.32
C ALA A 262 52.12 -17.91 36.70
N GLY A 263 51.75 -17.09 35.71
CA GLY A 263 52.36 -16.04 34.88
C GLY A 263 51.23 -15.46 33.98
N ALA A 264 51.05 -14.15 33.87
CA ALA A 264 51.54 -13.22 32.82
C ALA A 264 50.99 -13.44 31.39
N ILE A 265 50.78 -12.30 30.70
CA ILE A 265 50.42 -11.98 29.28
C ILE A 265 48.91 -11.80 28.99
N HIS A 266 48.35 -10.60 28.78
CA HIS A 266 48.62 -9.45 27.88
C HIS A 266 48.32 -9.74 26.41
N SER A 267 47.37 -9.00 25.83
CA SER A 267 47.36 -8.54 24.42
C SER A 267 46.18 -7.59 24.18
N ASP A 268 46.52 -6.31 23.96
CA ASP A 268 45.74 -5.29 23.26
C ASP A 268 45.57 -5.60 21.76
N SER A 269 44.51 -5.04 21.15
CA SER A 269 44.41 -4.47 19.78
C SER A 269 42.95 -4.06 19.57
N ILE A 270 42.55 -2.78 19.59
CA ILE A 270 42.65 -1.76 18.53
C ILE A 270 42.16 -2.26 17.16
N GLU A 271 40.99 -1.77 16.73
CA GLU A 271 40.81 -1.27 15.37
C GLU A 271 39.71 -0.19 15.33
N GLU A 272 40.06 0.90 14.64
CA GLU A 272 39.37 2.18 14.51
C GLU A 272 38.42 2.21 13.30
N SER A 273 37.56 3.25 13.31
CA SER A 273 37.04 4.02 12.17
C SER A 273 35.69 3.60 11.53
N PRO A 274 34.99 4.52 10.80
CA PRO A 274 35.12 5.99 10.77
C PRO A 274 33.80 6.76 10.97
N GLU A 275 33.99 8.03 11.33
CA GLU A 275 33.01 9.09 11.45
C GLU A 275 32.38 9.51 10.11
N SER A 276 31.14 9.98 10.21
CA SER A 276 30.31 10.55 9.16
C SER A 276 30.75 11.96 8.73
N VAL A 277 30.91 12.16 7.42
CA VAL A 277 31.16 13.46 6.77
C VAL A 277 29.81 14.16 6.50
N PRO A 278 29.70 15.50 6.70
CA PRO A 278 28.47 16.25 6.47
C PRO A 278 28.24 16.57 4.98
N VAL A 279 26.97 16.58 4.58
CA VAL A 279 26.52 16.93 3.23
C VAL A 279 26.39 18.45 3.10
N GLU A 280 27.12 19.03 2.14
CA GLU A 280 27.00 20.43 1.72
C GLU A 280 25.67 20.68 1.00
N SER A 281 25.04 21.80 1.36
CA SER A 281 23.85 22.38 0.74
C SER A 281 24.30 23.29 -0.41
N SER A 282 23.92 22.93 -1.64
CA SER A 282 24.14 23.76 -2.82
C SER A 282 22.94 24.67 -3.08
N MET A 283 23.23 25.96 -2.94
CA MET A 283 22.59 27.18 -3.44
C MET A 283 21.41 27.05 -4.43
N GLU A 284 20.30 27.68 -4.05
CA GLU A 284 19.17 28.07 -4.90
C GLU A 284 19.59 29.20 -5.86
N GLU A 285 19.45 28.99 -7.18
CA GLU A 285 19.39 30.07 -8.15
C GLU A 285 17.93 30.50 -8.37
N THR A 286 17.68 31.78 -8.11
CA THR A 286 16.41 32.45 -8.33
C THR A 286 16.11 32.59 -9.83
N VAL A 287 15.08 31.88 -10.31
CA VAL A 287 14.49 32.09 -11.64
C VAL A 287 13.63 33.36 -11.60
N THR A 288 14.04 34.39 -12.33
CA THR A 288 13.21 35.58 -12.56
C THR A 288 12.10 35.26 -13.56
N ASP A 289 10.85 35.41 -13.14
CA ASP A 289 9.65 35.36 -13.99
C ASP A 289 9.78 36.31 -15.18
N ARG A 290 9.68 35.77 -16.40
CA ARG A 290 9.40 36.56 -17.61
C ARG A 290 7.89 36.54 -17.85
N PRO A 291 7.23 37.69 -18.08
CA PRO A 291 5.80 37.73 -18.34
C PRO A 291 5.46 37.08 -19.69
N ALA A 292 4.31 36.40 -19.72
CA ALA A 292 3.74 35.78 -20.92
C ALA A 292 3.50 36.81 -22.05
N PRO A 293 3.70 36.45 -23.32
CA PRO A 293 3.34 37.32 -24.44
C PRO A 293 1.82 37.50 -24.51
N THR A 294 1.37 38.75 -24.58
CA THR A 294 -0.03 39.11 -24.84
C THR A 294 -0.45 38.69 -26.25
N PRO A 295 -1.66 38.14 -26.46
CA PRO A 295 -2.15 37.80 -27.79
C PRO A 295 -2.32 39.05 -28.68
N ASP A 296 -1.88 38.94 -29.94
CA ASP A 296 -2.02 39.99 -30.98
C ASP A 296 -3.50 40.21 -31.32
N PRO A 297 -4.03 41.45 -31.24
CA PRO A 297 -5.44 41.74 -31.52
C PRO A 297 -5.87 41.61 -32.99
N ARG A 298 -5.00 41.11 -33.89
CA ARG A 298 -5.30 40.99 -35.33
C ARG A 298 -6.01 39.71 -35.78
N PHE A 299 -6.42 38.83 -34.85
CA PHE A 299 -7.20 37.62 -35.16
C PHE A 299 -8.47 37.45 -34.30
N ALA A 300 -9.20 38.55 -34.06
CA ALA A 300 -10.53 38.50 -33.48
C ALA A 300 -11.55 39.16 -34.41
N VAL A 301 -11.90 38.47 -35.49
CA VAL A 301 -13.11 38.74 -36.27
C VAL A 301 -13.70 37.44 -36.78
N ASP A 302 -15.01 37.32 -36.53
CA ASP A 302 -16.00 36.48 -37.21
C ASP A 302 -16.13 35.00 -36.80
N ALA A 303 -16.96 34.75 -35.79
CA ALA A 303 -17.95 33.66 -35.83
C ALA A 303 -18.95 33.74 -34.67
N PHE A 304 -19.84 34.72 -34.63
CA PHE A 304 -21.13 34.57 -33.93
C PHE A 304 -22.15 35.59 -34.46
N ALA A 305 -22.80 35.23 -35.59
CA ALA A 305 -24.06 35.82 -35.98
C ALA A 305 -24.86 34.82 -36.83
N ASN A 306 -26.14 34.67 -36.47
CA ASN A 306 -27.23 33.90 -37.08
C ASN A 306 -27.42 32.47 -36.56
N LYS A 307 -28.64 32.02 -36.24
CA LYS A 307 -29.94 32.65 -35.97
C LYS A 307 -30.84 31.52 -35.44
N HIS A 308 -31.74 31.90 -34.55
CA HIS A 308 -32.95 31.18 -34.14
C HIS A 308 -33.79 30.57 -35.29
N GLU A 309 -34.66 29.64 -34.88
CA GLU A 309 -35.91 29.13 -35.50
C GLU A 309 -35.79 27.97 -36.50
N ASP A 310 -36.13 26.74 -36.09
CA ASP A 310 -37.47 26.11 -36.31
C ASP A 310 -37.46 24.59 -35.98
N LEU A 311 -38.56 24.15 -35.33
CA LEU A 311 -39.07 22.77 -35.11
C LEU A 311 -38.38 21.85 -34.09
#